data_AF-A0A8X6H306-F1
#
_entry.id   AF-A0A8X6H306-F1
#
_cell.length_a   1.000
_cell.length_b   1.000
_cell.length_c   1.000
_cell.angle_alpha   90.00
_cell.angle_beta   90.00
_cell.angle_gamma   90.00
#
_symmetry.space_group_name_H-M   'P 1'
#
loop_
_entity.id
_entity.type
_entity.pdbx_description
1 polymer ?
#
loop_
_entity_poly.entity_id
_entity_poly.type
_entity_poly.pdbx_seq_one_letter_code
_entity_poly.pdbx_strand_id
1 'polypeptide(L)'
;MYNETLIAIEDICIVIANLPLSHFSMHSANRSASTLTKTEMNRELQYSTEEMAVIITRNVPLLTEEQRTIYDCIILGVSAGQG
;
A
#
# COMPACT_ATOMS: atom_id res chain seq x y z
N MET A 1 -25.91 -11.36 0.15
CA MET A 1 -24.82 -11.89 -0.69
C MET A 1 -23.86 -10.75 -0.95
N TYR A 2 -22.57 -10.96 -0.72
CA TYR A 2 -21.53 -9.98 -1.01
C TYR A 2 -21.10 -10.10 -2.47
N ASN A 3 -20.71 -8.98 -3.08
CA ASN A 3 -20.15 -9.00 -4.42
C ASN A 3 -18.65 -9.27 -4.32
N GLU A 4 -18.27 -10.55 -4.40
CA GLU A 4 -16.88 -11.01 -4.27
C GLU A 4 -15.94 -10.33 -5.29
N THR A 5 -16.42 -10.05 -6.50
CA THR A 5 -15.64 -9.34 -7.51
C THR A 5 -15.35 -7.90 -7.09
N LEU A 6 -16.35 -7.20 -6.53
CA LEU A 6 -16.16 -5.83 -6.05
C LEU A 6 -15.23 -5.78 -4.84
N ILE A 7 -15.30 -6.78 -3.95
CA ILE A 7 -14.37 -6.94 -2.82
C ILE A 7 -12.94 -7.13 -3.33
N ALA A 8 -12.73 -8.04 -4.28
CA ALA A 8 -11.39 -8.30 -4.83
C ALA A 8 -10.81 -7.05 -5.51
N ILE A 9 -11.62 -6.29 -6.25
CA ILE A 9 -11.20 -5.02 -6.86
C ILE A 9 -10.82 -4.01 -5.78
N GLU A 10 -11.63 -3.87 -4.74
CA GLU A 10 -11.33 -2.93 -3.65
C GLU A 10 -10.09 -3.33 -2.85
N ASP A 11 -9.87 -4.62 -2.61
CA ASP A 11 -8.66 -5.14 -1.98
C ASP A 11 -7.41 -4.81 -2.82
N ILE A 12 -7.50 -4.92 -4.15
CA ILE A 12 -6.41 -4.50 -5.05
C ILE A 12 -6.15 -2.99 -4.90
N CYS A 13 -7.19 -2.15 -4.86
CA CYS A 13 -7.03 -0.71 -4.66
C CYS A 13 -6.36 -0.37 -3.31
N ILE A 14 -6.75 -1.05 -2.24
CA ILE A 14 -6.13 -0.89 -0.92
C ILE A 14 -4.66 -1.34 -0.95
N VAL A 15 -4.35 -2.44 -1.64
CA VAL A 15 -2.96 -2.90 -1.76
C VAL A 15 -2.08 -1.90 -2.54
N ILE A 16 -2.59 -1.33 -3.63
CA ILE A 16 -1.79 -0.48 -4.53
C ILE A 16 -1.74 0.98 -4.06
N ALA A 17 -2.87 1.51 -3.57
CA ALA A 17 -3.03 2.93 -3.26
C ALA A 17 -3.32 3.21 -1.78
N ASN A 18 -3.51 2.19 -0.96
CA ASN A 18 -3.95 2.31 0.44
C ASN A 18 -5.25 3.13 0.59
N LEU A 19 -6.11 3.08 -0.43
CA LEU A 19 -7.35 3.83 -0.51
C LEU A 19 -8.49 2.93 -0.99
N PRO A 20 -9.68 3.00 -0.38
CA PRO A 20 -10.85 2.26 -0.81
C PRO A 20 -11.44 2.85 -2.11
N LEU A 21 -12.35 2.11 -2.74
CA LEU A 21 -13.02 2.54 -3.98
C LEU A 21 -13.83 3.84 -3.80
N SER A 22 -14.34 4.09 -2.59
CA SER A 22 -15.04 5.33 -2.25
C SER A 22 -14.18 6.58 -2.45
N HIS A 23 -12.86 6.48 -2.30
CA HIS A 23 -11.95 7.60 -2.55
C HIS A 23 -11.84 7.93 -4.05
N PHE A 24 -12.17 6.98 -4.93
CA PHE A 24 -12.20 7.15 -6.38
C PHE A 24 -13.59 7.47 -6.92
N SER A 25 -14.52 7.92 -6.05
CA SER A 25 -15.93 8.16 -6.39
C SER A 25 -16.68 6.91 -6.89
N MET A 26 -16.17 5.71 -6.54
CA MET A 26 -16.81 4.44 -6.86
C MET A 26 -17.52 3.88 -5.63
N HIS A 27 -18.46 2.95 -5.85
CA HIS A 27 -19.14 2.30 -4.74
C HIS A 27 -18.17 1.35 -4.03
N SER A 28 -17.94 1.59 -2.74
CA SER A 28 -17.14 0.71 -1.89
C SER A 28 -17.82 -0.65 -1.74
N ALA A 29 -17.04 -1.70 -1.53
CA ALA A 29 -17.57 -3.02 -1.31
C ALA A 29 -18.30 -3.06 0.03
N ASN A 30 -19.54 -3.53 0.02
CA ASN A 30 -20.29 -3.76 1.23
C ASN A 30 -19.68 -4.98 1.96
N ARG A 31 -18.80 -4.76 2.95
CA ARG A 31 -18.16 -5.83 3.76
C ARG A 31 -18.01 -5.41 5.22
N SER A 32 -17.90 -6.38 6.12
CA SER A 32 -17.76 -6.11 7.55
C SER A 32 -16.37 -5.55 7.89
N ALA A 33 -16.27 -4.66 8.87
CA ALA A 33 -14.99 -4.10 9.33
C ALA A 33 -13.96 -5.21 9.69
N SER A 34 -14.42 -6.37 10.17
CA SER A 34 -13.57 -7.52 10.49
C SER A 34 -12.86 -8.15 9.28
N THR A 35 -13.39 -8.00 8.07
CA THR A 35 -12.73 -8.49 6.85
C THR A 35 -11.59 -7.58 6.43
N LEU A 36 -11.77 -6.26 6.56
CA LEU A 36 -10.71 -5.28 6.30
C LEU A 36 -9.52 -5.47 7.26
N THR A 37 -9.79 -5.61 8.57
CA THR A 37 -8.72 -5.81 9.57
C THR A 37 -7.94 -7.09 9.36
N LYS A 38 -8.58 -8.15 8.85
CA LYS A 38 -7.91 -9.41 8.50
C LYS A 38 -6.95 -9.23 7.32
N THR A 39 -7.33 -8.44 6.30
CA THR A 39 -6.47 -8.15 5.15
C THR A 39 -5.23 -7.37 5.56
N GLU A 40 -5.39 -6.34 6.40
CA GLU A 40 -4.26 -5.55 6.91
C GLU A 40 -3.33 -6.39 7.80
N MET A 41 -3.87 -7.22 8.68
CA MET A 41 -3.08 -8.13 9.52
C MET A 41 -2.29 -9.13 8.69
N ASN A 42 -2.89 -9.70 7.64
CA ASN A 42 -2.19 -10.58 6.72
C ASN A 42 -1.09 -9.86 5.94
N ARG A 43 -1.32 -8.60 5.54
CA ARG A 43 -0.31 -7.76 4.87
C ARG A 43 0.91 -7.57 5.77
N GLU A 44 0.68 -7.25 7.05
CA GLU A 44 1.75 -7.06 8.03
C GLU A 44 2.52 -8.37 8.28
N LEU A 45 1.80 -9.49 8.41
CA LEU A 45 2.42 -10.81 8.62
C LEU A 45 3.31 -11.24 7.45
N GLN A 46 2.96 -10.82 6.23
CA GLN A 46 3.69 -11.14 5.00
C GLN A 46 4.79 -10.11 4.69
N TYR A 47 4.93 -9.04 5.46
CA TYR A 47 5.93 -8.01 5.22
C TYR A 47 7.35 -8.57 5.41
N SER A 48 8.17 -8.49 4.35
CA SER A 48 9.55 -8.95 4.35
C SER A 48 10.51 -7.78 4.11
N THR A 49 11.34 -7.48 5.11
CA THR A 49 12.39 -6.45 5.00
C THR A 49 13.46 -6.81 3.98
N GLU A 50 13.74 -8.11 3.81
CA GLU A 50 14.71 -8.61 2.84
C GLU A 50 14.20 -8.40 1.40
N GLU A 51 12.94 -8.74 1.15
CA GLU A 51 12.30 -8.50 -0.15
C GLU A 51 12.23 -7.00 -0.46
N MET A 52 11.89 -6.19 0.55
CA MET A 52 11.84 -4.74 0.42
C MET A 52 13.22 -4.15 0.08
N ALA A 53 14.30 -4.63 0.71
CA ALA A 53 15.65 -4.20 0.39
C ALA A 53 16.04 -4.52 -1.07
N VAL A 54 15.63 -5.68 -1.59
CA VAL A 54 15.82 -6.05 -3.00
C VAL A 54 15.06 -5.11 -3.94
N ILE A 55 13.80 -4.79 -3.62
CA ILE A 55 12.96 -3.87 -4.39
C ILE A 55 13.59 -2.47 -4.44
N ILE A 56 14.03 -1.95 -3.29
CA ILE A 56 14.69 -0.64 -3.20
C ILE A 56 15.97 -0.63 -4.04
N THR A 57 16.84 -1.62 -3.86
CA THR A 57 18.12 -1.72 -4.59
C THR A 57 17.91 -1.74 -6.11
N ARG A 58 16.85 -2.42 -6.57
CA ARG A 58 16.51 -2.50 -8.00
C ARG A 58 15.90 -1.21 -8.55
N ASN A 59 15.02 -0.55 -7.79
CA ASN A 59 14.19 0.53 -8.31
C ASN A 59 14.77 1.93 -8.07
N VAL A 60 15.53 2.13 -7.00
CA VAL A 60 16.15 3.44 -6.73
C VAL A 60 16.98 3.94 -7.91
N PRO A 61 17.83 3.13 -8.58
CA PRO A 61 18.58 3.57 -9.76
C PRO A 61 17.72 4.00 -10.96
N LEU A 62 16.46 3.56 -11.02
CA LEU A 62 15.54 3.83 -12.12
C LEU A 62 14.70 5.10 -11.92
N LEU A 63 14.80 5.74 -10.74
CA LEU A 63 14.05 6.95 -10.42
C LEU A 63 14.53 8.14 -11.25
N THR A 64 13.59 9.00 -11.65
CA THR A 64 13.92 10.33 -12.15
C THR A 64 14.52 11.19 -11.02
N GLU A 65 15.13 12.31 -11.36
CA GLU A 65 15.70 13.24 -10.38
C GLU A 65 14.65 13.75 -9.38
N GLU A 66 13.44 14.09 -9.86
CA GLU A 66 12.32 14.51 -9.02
C GLU A 66 11.88 13.38 -8.07
N GLN A 67 11.71 12.17 -8.59
CA GLN A 67 11.32 11.01 -7.78
C GLN A 67 12.37 10.65 -6.73
N ARG A 68 13.66 10.74 -7.10
CA ARG A 68 14.78 10.52 -6.17
C ARG A 68 14.78 11.55 -5.06
N THR A 69 14.56 12.82 -5.38
CA THR A 69 14.47 13.91 -4.39
C THR A 69 13.36 13.65 -3.37
N ILE A 70 12.19 13.23 -3.85
CA ILE A 70 11.06 12.88 -2.98
C ILE A 70 11.40 11.64 -2.12
N TYR A 71 11.97 10.60 -2.72
CA TYR A 71 12.41 9.39 -2.02
C TYR A 71 13.38 9.71 -0.88
N ASP A 72 14.44 10.49 -1.15
CA ASP A 72 15.44 10.85 -0.16
C ASP A 72 14.82 11.67 0.99
N CYS A 73 13.90 12.59 0.68
CA CYS A 73 13.16 13.36 1.69
C CYS A 73 12.34 12.45 2.63
N ILE A 74 11.64 11.46 2.07
CA ILE A 74 10.87 10.48 2.86
C ILE A 74 11.81 9.65 3.75
N ILE A 75 12.91 9.12 3.22
CA ILE A 75 13.86 8.31 3.99
C ILE A 75 14.49 9.12 5.13
N LEU A 76 14.80 10.40 4.90
CA LEU A 76 15.29 11.29 5.95
C LEU A 76 14.24 11.50 7.05
N GLY A 77 12.98 11.75 6.68
CA GLY A 77 11.87 11.90 7.64
C GLY A 77 11.64 10.65 8.50
N VAL A 78 11.68 9.47 7.87
CA VAL A 78 11.55 8.17 8.56
C VAL A 78 12.73 7.93 9.49
N SER A 79 13.97 8.20 9.03
CA SER A 79 15.19 8.01 9.83
C SER A 79 15.26 8.95 11.03
N ALA A 80 14.65 10.14 10.93
CA ALA A 80 14.53 11.09 12.02
C ALA A 80 13.42 10.74 13.03
N GLY A 81 12.66 9.67 12.80
CA GLY A 81 11.56 9.24 13.66
C GLY A 81 10.38 10.22 13.68
N GLN A 82 10.18 11.01 12.62
CA GLN A 82 9.06 11.96 12.50
C GLN A 82 7.76 11.33 11.98
N GLY A 83 7.55 10.04 12.29
CA GLY A 83 6.38 9.25 11.89
C GLY A 83 5.39 9.04 13.03
#